data_AF-A0A3N6AED2-F1
#
_entry.id   AF-A0A3N6AED2-F1
#
_cell.length_a   1.000
_cell.length_b   1.000
_cell.length_c   1.000
_cell.angle_alpha   90.00
_cell.angle_beta   90.00
_cell.angle_gamma   90.00
#
_symmetry.space_group_name_H-M   'P 1'
#
loop_
_entity.id
_entity.type
_entity.pdbx_description
1 polymer ?
#
loop_
_entity_poly.entity_id
_entity_poly.type
_entity_poly.pdbx_seq_one_letter_code
_entity_poly.pdbx_strand_id
1 'polypeptide(L)'
;MNRSVFFLAAVTVLAASVVGFGPSADSPSGLQPLKFRPLPLGSVKPAGWLKDQLRIQADGLSGHLDEFWPDIKDSGWIGGKAEGWERAPYWLDGVVPLAYLLDDPGLKAKVQRYMDYTLTHQAEDGWLGPEKSATGKYKARDPWPVFVMLKALTQYHEATSDPRVVAVMTKYLKCLHGQINERPLFDWNRMRWQDGVLTAYWLYEKTGESWLLDLARKMKEQGYDWQAHFRDLPHKQKVQKWEHESHVVNNAMAIKTPAVCFRLSGSRADAEMGRR
;
A
#
# COMPACT_ATOMS: atom_id res chain seq x y z
N MET A 1 -62.18 -59.05 -18.95
CA MET A 1 -61.28 -58.26 -19.83
C MET A 1 -61.55 -56.80 -19.57
N ASN A 2 -60.77 -56.17 -18.70
CA ASN A 2 -60.60 -54.71 -18.54
C ASN A 2 -59.64 -54.50 -17.37
N ARG A 3 -58.36 -54.29 -17.68
CA ARG A 3 -57.31 -53.94 -16.72
C ARG A 3 -57.25 -52.42 -16.65
N SER A 4 -57.62 -51.86 -15.50
CA SER A 4 -57.39 -50.44 -15.19
C SER A 4 -55.90 -50.22 -14.93
N VAL A 5 -55.28 -49.39 -15.77
CA VAL A 5 -53.88 -48.98 -15.66
C VAL A 5 -53.80 -47.77 -14.74
N PHE A 6 -53.10 -47.91 -13.61
CA PHE A 6 -52.68 -46.79 -12.77
C PHE A 6 -51.45 -46.13 -13.40
N PHE A 7 -51.56 -44.86 -13.81
CA PHE A 7 -50.40 -44.04 -14.14
C PHE A 7 -49.81 -43.46 -12.86
N LEU A 8 -48.62 -43.94 -12.48
CA LEU A 8 -47.80 -43.34 -11.42
C LEU A 8 -46.98 -42.22 -12.08
N ALA A 9 -47.31 -40.96 -11.81
CA ALA A 9 -46.49 -39.82 -12.21
C ALA A 9 -45.27 -39.74 -11.27
N ALA A 10 -44.11 -40.20 -11.74
CA ALA A 10 -42.84 -40.01 -11.05
C ALA A 10 -42.38 -38.55 -11.25
N VAL A 11 -42.50 -37.73 -10.21
CA VAL A 11 -41.88 -36.41 -10.17
C VAL A 11 -40.40 -36.60 -9.87
N THR A 12 -39.56 -36.50 -10.90
CA THR A 12 -38.11 -36.49 -10.76
C THR A 12 -37.67 -35.09 -10.33
N VAL A 13 -37.33 -34.90 -9.06
CA VAL A 13 -36.66 -33.68 -8.61
C VAL A 13 -35.19 -33.79 -9.02
N LEU A 14 -34.82 -33.10 -10.10
CA LEU A 14 -33.42 -32.88 -10.47
C LEU A 14 -32.82 -31.90 -9.46
N ALA A 15 -32.08 -32.40 -8.48
CA ALA A 15 -31.22 -31.55 -7.65
C ALA A 15 -30.04 -31.08 -8.51
N ALA A 16 -30.14 -29.88 -9.07
CA ALA A 16 -29.00 -29.21 -9.67
C ALA A 16 -28.02 -28.86 -8.54
N SER A 17 -26.96 -29.65 -8.40
CA SER A 17 -25.81 -29.29 -7.58
C SER A 17 -25.11 -28.10 -8.21
N VAL A 18 -25.52 -26.90 -7.81
CA VAL A 18 -24.72 -25.68 -8.00
C VAL A 18 -23.46 -25.88 -7.18
N VAL A 19 -22.35 -26.18 -7.85
CA VAL A 19 -21.02 -26.09 -7.23
C VAL A 19 -20.77 -24.61 -7.00
N GLY A 20 -21.26 -24.09 -5.89
CA GLY A 20 -20.84 -22.81 -5.37
C GLY A 20 -19.38 -22.93 -5.00
N PHE A 21 -18.52 -22.13 -5.61
CA PHE A 21 -17.23 -21.79 -5.01
C PHE A 21 -17.52 -20.97 -3.75
N GLY A 22 -17.89 -21.66 -2.68
CA GLY A 22 -17.82 -21.10 -1.33
C GLY A 22 -16.35 -20.83 -0.99
N PRO A 23 -16.07 -19.82 -0.15
CA PRO A 23 -14.71 -19.56 0.30
C PRO A 23 -14.13 -20.84 0.91
N SER A 24 -12.95 -21.23 0.43
CA SER A 24 -12.17 -22.33 1.01
C SER A 24 -12.04 -22.12 2.52
N ALA A 25 -12.41 -23.14 3.29
CA ALA A 25 -12.46 -23.14 4.76
C ALA A 25 -11.07 -23.09 5.44
N ASP A 26 -9.98 -22.87 4.70
CA ASP A 26 -8.61 -22.87 5.23
C ASP A 26 -7.89 -21.53 5.15
N SER A 27 -8.58 -20.42 4.83
CA SER A 27 -7.97 -19.10 5.02
C SER A 27 -8.01 -18.75 6.51
N PRO A 28 -6.86 -18.54 7.17
CA PRO A 28 -6.83 -18.10 8.57
C PRO A 28 -7.70 -16.85 8.73
N SER A 29 -8.51 -16.80 9.80
CA SER A 29 -9.40 -15.67 10.08
C SER A 29 -8.67 -14.37 10.43
N GLY A 30 -7.33 -14.41 10.54
CA GLY A 30 -6.49 -13.27 10.86
C GLY A 30 -5.14 -13.30 10.14
N LEU A 31 -4.46 -12.16 10.19
CA LEU A 31 -3.13 -11.99 9.61
C LEU A 31 -2.11 -12.86 10.35
N GLN A 32 -1.31 -13.64 9.62
CA GLN A 32 -0.24 -14.45 10.20
C GLN A 32 0.73 -13.56 10.97
N PRO A 33 1.33 -14.02 12.08
CA PRO A 33 2.24 -13.22 12.86
C PRO A 33 3.55 -12.94 12.10
N LEU A 34 4.14 -11.78 12.36
CA LEU A 34 5.53 -11.52 11.98
C LEU A 34 6.47 -12.47 12.72
N LYS A 35 7.44 -13.05 12.02
CA LYS A 35 8.53 -13.81 12.66
C LYS A 35 9.41 -12.91 13.53
N PHE A 36 9.67 -11.69 13.06
CA PHE A 36 10.39 -10.64 13.78
C PHE A 36 9.57 -9.36 13.71
N ARG A 37 9.34 -8.72 14.86
CA ARG A 37 8.67 -7.43 14.91
C ARG A 37 9.70 -6.31 14.67
N PRO A 38 9.43 -5.36 13.75
CA PRO A 38 10.29 -4.20 13.60
C PRO A 38 10.31 -3.40 14.89
N LEU A 39 11.46 -2.82 15.23
CA LEU A 39 11.56 -1.86 16.31
C LEU A 39 10.97 -0.52 15.82
N PRO A 40 10.22 0.21 16.66
CA PRO A 40 9.66 1.51 16.27
C PRO A 40 10.75 2.49 15.81
N LEU A 41 10.43 3.35 14.84
CA LEU A 41 11.34 4.41 14.39
C LEU A 41 11.83 5.25 15.59
N GLY A 42 13.15 5.43 15.67
CA GLY A 42 13.81 6.19 16.73
C GLY A 42 14.22 5.38 17.96
N SER A 43 13.80 4.11 18.07
CA SER A 43 14.26 3.20 19.14
C SER A 43 15.75 2.83 19.02
N VAL A 44 16.29 2.85 17.80
CA VAL A 44 17.71 2.70 17.50
C VAL A 44 18.24 4.04 17.01
N LYS A 45 19.36 4.50 17.58
CA LYS A 45 19.99 5.78 17.21
C LYS A 45 21.28 5.54 16.43
N PRO A 46 21.52 6.30 15.35
CA PRO A 46 22.74 6.18 14.56
C PRO A 46 23.96 6.70 15.34
N ALA A 47 25.11 6.07 15.14
CA ALA A 47 26.40 6.50 15.66
C ALA A 47 27.50 6.30 14.62
N GLY A 48 28.66 6.94 14.84
CA GLY A 48 29.82 6.86 13.95
C GLY A 48 29.47 7.18 12.49
N TRP A 49 30.02 6.39 11.57
CA TRP A 49 29.85 6.61 10.13
C TRP A 49 28.39 6.74 9.67
N LEU A 50 27.47 5.94 10.21
CA LEU A 50 26.05 6.04 9.81
C LEU A 50 25.44 7.37 10.22
N LYS A 51 25.78 7.88 11.42
CA LYS A 51 25.34 9.21 11.87
C LYS A 51 25.87 10.30 10.95
N ASP A 52 27.13 10.19 10.53
CA ASP A 52 27.76 11.14 9.62
C ASP A 52 27.09 11.12 8.23
N GLN A 53 26.75 9.94 7.70
CA GLN A 53 26.02 9.84 6.43
C GLN A 53 24.63 10.46 6.50
N LEU A 54 23.89 10.22 7.59
CA LEU A 54 22.58 10.85 7.78
C LEU A 54 22.74 12.37 7.92
N ARG A 55 23.77 12.86 8.62
CA ARG A 55 24.04 14.29 8.74
C ARG A 55 24.37 14.92 7.39
N ILE A 56 25.17 14.26 6.54
CA ILE A 56 25.43 14.72 5.16
C ILE A 56 24.14 14.81 4.34
N GLN A 57 23.21 13.86 4.48
CA GLN A 57 21.92 13.93 3.80
C GLN A 57 21.05 15.09 4.33
N ALA A 58 21.03 15.27 5.65
CA ALA A 58 20.30 16.35 6.32
C ALA A 58 20.80 17.73 5.90
N ASP A 59 22.11 17.91 5.85
CA ASP A 59 22.74 19.19 5.50
C ASP A 59 22.81 19.39 3.96
N GLY A 60 22.39 18.38 3.19
CA GLY A 60 22.37 18.36 1.73
C GLY A 60 20.96 18.44 1.14
N LEU A 61 20.75 17.85 -0.04
CA LEU A 61 19.47 17.95 -0.74
C LEU A 61 18.28 17.51 0.13
N SER A 62 18.37 16.36 0.79
CA SER A 62 17.23 15.77 1.53
C SER A 62 16.64 16.70 2.59
N GLY A 63 17.47 17.46 3.31
CA GLY A 63 16.99 18.41 4.32
C GLY A 63 16.59 19.78 3.79
N HIS A 64 16.87 20.09 2.51
CA HIS A 64 16.70 21.43 1.94
C HIS A 64 15.80 21.48 0.68
N LEU A 65 15.31 20.35 0.16
CA LEU A 65 14.45 20.33 -1.04
C LEU A 65 13.19 21.21 -0.89
N ASP A 66 12.64 21.34 0.33
CA ASP A 66 11.48 22.19 0.63
C ASP A 66 11.74 23.69 0.57
N GLU A 67 13.01 24.11 0.49
CA GLU A 67 13.39 25.52 0.47
C GLU A 67 13.40 26.11 -0.95
N PHE A 68 13.72 25.27 -1.94
CA PHE A 68 13.97 25.73 -3.31
C PHE A 68 13.27 24.91 -4.40
N TRP A 69 12.98 23.62 -4.21
CA TRP A 69 12.41 22.80 -5.28
C TRP A 69 10.88 22.94 -5.31
N PRO A 70 10.26 23.49 -6.37
CA PRO A 70 8.83 23.81 -6.37
C PRO A 70 7.92 22.62 -6.07
N ASP A 71 8.28 21.43 -6.56
CA ASP A 71 7.50 20.19 -6.37
C ASP A 71 7.40 19.74 -4.91
N ILE A 72 8.26 20.27 -4.03
CA ILE A 72 8.20 20.08 -2.58
C ILE A 72 7.68 21.35 -1.92
N LYS A 73 8.36 22.48 -2.14
CA LYS A 73 8.07 23.79 -1.54
C LYS A 73 6.64 24.26 -1.74
N ASP A 74 6.12 24.09 -2.96
CA ASP A 74 4.80 24.51 -3.41
C ASP A 74 3.95 23.29 -3.82
N SER A 75 4.24 22.12 -3.23
CA SER A 75 3.58 20.86 -3.56
C SER A 75 2.06 20.94 -3.38
N GLY A 76 1.32 20.25 -4.26
CA GLY A 76 -0.10 20.05 -4.07
C GLY A 76 -0.44 19.38 -2.73
N TRP A 77 0.47 18.56 -2.18
CA TRP A 77 0.29 17.90 -0.87
C TRP A 77 0.22 18.86 0.32
N ILE A 78 0.60 20.12 0.13
CA ILE A 78 0.47 21.20 1.11
C ILE A 78 -0.38 22.37 0.59
N GLY A 79 -1.29 22.09 -0.36
CA GLY A 79 -2.20 23.10 -0.94
C GLY A 79 -1.55 24.04 -1.95
N GLY A 80 -0.30 23.77 -2.35
CA GLY A 80 0.41 24.53 -3.36
C GLY A 80 -0.06 24.20 -4.78
N LYS A 81 0.56 24.88 -5.76
CA LYS A 81 0.17 24.82 -7.19
C LYS A 81 1.17 24.05 -8.05
N ALA A 82 2.24 23.51 -7.46
CA ALA A 82 3.21 22.69 -8.17
C ALA A 82 2.72 21.23 -8.29
N GLU A 83 3.64 20.30 -8.51
CA GLU A 83 3.34 18.89 -8.58
C GLU A 83 2.64 18.38 -7.31
N GLY A 84 1.65 17.50 -7.50
CA GLY A 84 0.85 16.92 -6.43
C GLY A 84 0.63 15.42 -6.61
N TRP A 85 1.61 14.71 -7.17
CA TRP A 85 1.56 13.26 -7.33
C TRP A 85 2.56 12.63 -6.35
N GLU A 86 3.75 12.18 -6.75
CA GLU A 86 4.56 11.30 -5.89
C GLU A 86 5.77 11.97 -5.22
N ARG A 87 6.21 13.15 -5.68
CA ARG A 87 7.50 13.73 -5.25
C ARG A 87 7.53 14.11 -3.77
N ALA A 88 6.50 14.80 -3.28
CA ALA A 88 6.39 15.14 -1.86
C ALA A 88 6.23 13.90 -0.96
N PRO A 89 5.39 12.90 -1.29
CA PRO A 89 5.34 11.63 -0.57
C PRO A 89 6.70 10.92 -0.47
N TYR A 90 7.48 10.84 -1.56
CA TYR A 90 8.81 10.24 -1.54
C TYR A 90 9.81 11.04 -0.71
N TRP A 91 9.77 12.37 -0.81
CA TRP A 91 10.61 13.21 0.05
C TRP A 91 10.28 12.98 1.52
N LEU A 92 8.99 12.95 1.90
CA LEU A 92 8.53 12.69 3.26
C LEU A 92 8.92 11.28 3.75
N ASP A 93 8.82 10.26 2.90
CA ASP A 93 9.29 8.89 3.21
C ASP A 93 10.78 8.87 3.60
N GLY A 94 11.60 9.78 3.06
CA GLY A 94 13.01 9.94 3.43
C GLY A 94 13.26 10.90 4.60
N VAL A 95 12.65 12.09 4.60
CA VAL A 95 12.98 13.14 5.57
C VAL A 95 12.37 12.87 6.96
N VAL A 96 11.25 12.14 7.05
CA VAL A 96 10.66 11.71 8.33
C VAL A 96 11.65 10.89 9.14
N PRO A 97 12.11 9.70 8.69
CA PRO A 97 13.07 8.92 9.47
C PRO A 97 14.36 9.69 9.73
N LEU A 98 14.83 10.49 8.77
CA LEU A 98 16.03 11.31 8.92
C LEU A 98 15.92 12.29 10.11
N ALA A 99 14.82 13.04 10.20
CA ALA A 99 14.56 14.02 11.25
C ALA A 99 14.56 13.37 12.66
N TYR A 100 13.88 12.24 12.79
CA TYR A 100 13.71 11.56 14.09
C TYR A 100 14.90 10.70 14.50
N LEU A 101 15.67 10.15 13.55
CA LEU A 101 16.91 9.42 13.84
C LEU A 101 18.02 10.37 14.31
N LEU A 102 18.17 11.53 13.65
CA LEU A 102 19.15 12.55 14.03
C LEU A 102 18.74 13.39 15.23
N ASP A 103 17.48 13.29 15.65
CA ASP A 103 16.87 14.13 16.68
C ASP A 103 16.97 15.63 16.34
N ASP A 104 16.83 15.95 15.05
CA ASP A 104 17.07 17.30 14.55
C ASP A 104 15.82 18.19 14.68
N PRO A 105 15.85 19.27 15.48
CA PRO A 105 14.68 20.10 15.71
C PRO A 105 14.22 20.86 14.45
N GLY A 106 15.15 21.27 13.58
CA GLY A 106 14.83 21.98 12.34
C GLY A 106 14.12 21.09 11.34
N LEU A 107 14.64 19.88 11.11
CA LEU A 107 14.00 18.89 10.24
C LEU A 107 12.65 18.43 10.80
N LYS A 108 12.54 18.24 12.12
CA LYS A 108 11.25 17.88 12.74
C LYS A 108 10.19 18.95 12.51
N ALA A 109 10.53 20.23 12.65
CA ALA A 109 9.60 21.33 12.39
C ALA A 109 9.13 21.34 10.93
N LYS A 110 10.04 21.10 9.97
CA LYS A 110 9.68 20.94 8.56
C LYS A 110 8.72 19.77 8.36
N VAL A 111 9.06 18.58 8.86
CA VAL A 111 8.21 17.38 8.75
C VAL A 111 6.83 17.62 9.36
N GLN A 112 6.76 18.20 10.56
CA GLN A 112 5.50 18.50 11.24
C GLN A 112 4.58 19.38 10.39
N ARG A 113 5.11 20.44 9.76
CA ARG A 113 4.32 21.30 8.86
C ARG A 113 3.62 20.50 7.74
N TYR A 114 4.34 19.61 7.08
CA TYR A 114 3.78 18.79 5.99
C TYR A 114 2.79 17.74 6.50
N MET A 115 3.11 17.10 7.63
CA MET A 115 2.24 16.09 8.25
C MET A 115 0.95 16.71 8.79
N ASP A 116 1.03 17.85 9.47
CA ASP A 116 -0.13 18.58 9.96
C ASP A 116 -1.07 18.98 8.84
N TYR A 117 -0.54 19.53 7.74
CA TYR A 117 -1.38 19.84 6.58
C TYR A 117 -2.07 18.58 6.05
N THR A 118 -1.30 17.53 5.78
CA THR A 118 -1.81 16.26 5.24
C THR A 118 -2.91 15.66 6.14
N LEU A 119 -2.71 15.67 7.45
CA LEU A 119 -3.63 15.09 8.44
C LEU A 119 -4.89 15.93 8.66
N THR A 120 -4.85 17.24 8.40
CA THR A 120 -5.97 18.17 8.64
C THR A 120 -6.76 18.53 7.38
N HIS A 121 -6.23 18.23 6.19
CA HIS A 121 -6.83 18.56 4.89
C HIS A 121 -7.29 17.32 4.11
N GLN A 122 -7.66 16.24 4.82
CA GLN A 122 -8.33 15.09 4.20
C GLN A 122 -9.73 15.50 3.72
N ALA A 123 -10.12 15.06 2.52
CA ALA A 123 -11.46 15.32 2.00
C ALA A 123 -12.56 14.64 2.84
N GLU A 124 -13.80 15.12 2.74
CA GLU A 124 -14.93 14.65 3.54
C GLU A 124 -15.23 13.15 3.34
N ASP A 125 -15.05 12.65 2.11
CA ASP A 125 -15.23 11.23 1.76
C ASP A 125 -14.05 10.33 2.16
N GLY A 126 -13.01 10.92 2.75
CA GLY A 126 -11.80 10.23 3.17
C GLY A 126 -10.66 10.24 2.14
N TRP A 127 -10.84 10.84 0.95
CA TRP A 127 -9.72 10.98 0.01
C TRP A 127 -8.56 11.78 0.65
N LEU A 128 -7.34 11.28 0.50
CA LEU A 128 -6.14 11.84 1.11
C LEU A 128 -5.18 12.38 0.04
N GLY A 129 -4.83 13.66 0.18
CA GLY A 129 -3.93 14.34 -0.75
C GLY A 129 -4.66 15.02 -1.91
N PRO A 130 -3.91 15.49 -2.92
CA PRO A 130 -4.46 16.25 -4.03
C PRO A 130 -5.50 15.47 -4.83
N GLU A 131 -6.58 16.13 -5.24
CA GLU A 131 -7.59 15.55 -6.14
C GLU A 131 -7.02 15.24 -7.53
N LYS A 132 -6.16 16.13 -8.02
CA LYS A 132 -5.44 16.00 -9.29
C LYS A 132 -4.09 16.70 -9.17
N SER A 133 -3.05 16.13 -9.77
CA SER A 133 -1.76 16.83 -9.90
C SER A 133 -1.89 18.02 -10.85
N ALA A 134 -1.32 19.17 -10.48
CA ALA A 134 -1.39 20.41 -11.27
C ALA A 134 -0.80 20.25 -12.69
N THR A 135 0.13 19.31 -12.87
CA THR A 135 0.73 19.00 -14.18
C THR A 135 -0.25 18.37 -15.17
N GLY A 136 -1.40 17.85 -14.70
CA GLY A 136 -2.40 17.19 -15.53
C GLY A 136 -1.99 15.82 -16.10
N LYS A 137 -0.75 15.37 -15.83
CA LYS A 137 -0.17 14.12 -16.38
C LYS A 137 -0.83 12.85 -15.84
N TYR A 138 -1.33 12.89 -14.62
CA TYR A 138 -1.84 11.71 -13.91
C TYR A 138 -3.35 11.78 -13.71
N LYS A 139 -3.96 10.60 -13.61
CA LYS A 139 -5.40 10.47 -13.38
C LYS A 139 -5.77 11.09 -12.02
N ALA A 140 -6.94 11.71 -11.96
CA ALA A 140 -7.47 12.23 -10.70
C ALA A 140 -7.64 11.09 -9.69
N ARG A 141 -7.42 11.37 -8.41
CA ARG A 141 -7.49 10.41 -7.32
C ARG A 141 -6.68 9.12 -7.53
N ASP A 142 -5.48 9.22 -8.10
CA ASP A 142 -4.59 8.06 -8.26
C ASP A 142 -4.12 7.53 -6.89
N PRO A 143 -4.40 6.27 -6.51
CA PRO A 143 -3.96 5.72 -5.22
C PRO A 143 -2.44 5.63 -5.05
N TRP A 144 -1.68 5.56 -6.14
CA TRP A 144 -0.23 5.31 -6.09
C TRP A 144 0.54 6.27 -5.17
N PRO A 145 0.49 7.60 -5.36
CA PRO A 145 1.20 8.54 -4.50
C PRO A 145 0.72 8.48 -3.05
N VAL A 146 -0.54 8.11 -2.82
CA VAL A 146 -1.08 7.96 -1.47
C VAL A 146 -0.49 6.73 -0.79
N PHE A 147 -0.20 5.63 -1.49
CA PHE A 147 0.49 4.48 -0.89
C PHE A 147 1.86 4.87 -0.33
N VAL A 148 2.59 5.74 -1.04
CA VAL A 148 3.86 6.29 -0.56
C VAL A 148 3.64 7.19 0.67
N MET A 149 2.62 8.06 0.62
CA MET A 149 2.28 8.92 1.76
C MET A 149 1.90 8.12 3.02
N LEU A 150 1.13 7.04 2.87
CA LEU A 150 0.73 6.18 3.98
C LEU A 150 1.95 5.54 4.67
N LYS A 151 2.98 5.18 3.91
CA LYS A 151 4.25 4.73 4.47
C LYS A 151 4.94 5.84 5.28
N ALA A 152 4.97 7.06 4.78
CA ALA A 152 5.51 8.21 5.52
C ALA A 152 4.71 8.50 6.81
N LEU A 153 3.38 8.41 6.76
CA LEU A 153 2.49 8.57 7.91
C LEU A 153 2.69 7.47 8.97
N THR A 154 2.85 6.23 8.53
CA THR A 154 3.19 5.08 9.39
C THR A 154 4.46 5.37 10.19
N GLN A 155 5.54 5.79 9.50
CA GLN A 155 6.81 6.16 10.14
C GLN A 155 6.64 7.34 11.08
N TYR A 156 5.88 8.36 10.68
CA TYR A 156 5.60 9.51 11.53
C TYR A 156 4.87 9.12 12.82
N HIS A 157 3.86 8.26 12.74
CA HIS A 157 3.17 7.73 13.91
C HIS A 157 4.09 6.91 14.80
N GLU A 158 4.97 6.08 14.24
CA GLU A 158 5.94 5.32 15.05
C GLU A 158 6.92 6.23 15.81
N ALA A 159 7.31 7.36 15.23
CA ALA A 159 8.22 8.31 15.87
C ALA A 159 7.54 9.26 16.87
N THR A 160 6.25 9.54 16.71
CA THR A 160 5.55 10.61 17.47
C THR A 160 4.37 10.12 18.31
N SER A 161 3.87 8.92 18.03
CA SER A 161 2.60 8.40 18.54
C SER A 161 1.38 9.29 18.22
N ASP A 162 1.43 10.11 17.16
CA ASP A 162 0.32 10.99 16.79
C ASP A 162 -0.96 10.19 16.47
N PRO A 163 -2.03 10.31 17.27
CA PRO A 163 -3.23 9.50 17.11
C PRO A 163 -4.05 9.87 15.85
N ARG A 164 -3.84 11.07 15.28
CA ARG A 164 -4.55 11.52 14.07
C ARG A 164 -4.24 10.63 12.87
N VAL A 165 -3.04 10.05 12.83
CA VAL A 165 -2.58 9.18 11.74
C VAL A 165 -3.51 7.97 11.56
N VAL A 166 -3.82 7.25 12.65
CA VAL A 166 -4.70 6.07 12.59
C VAL A 166 -6.06 6.46 12.03
N ALA A 167 -6.66 7.55 12.53
CA ALA A 167 -7.96 8.01 12.08
C ALA A 167 -7.99 8.39 10.58
N VAL A 168 -6.99 9.15 10.12
CA VAL A 168 -6.88 9.58 8.71
C VAL A 168 -6.67 8.38 7.79
N MET A 169 -5.78 7.46 8.16
CA MET A 169 -5.52 6.24 7.39
C MET A 169 -6.77 5.34 7.31
N THR A 170 -7.52 5.19 8.41
CA THR A 170 -8.80 4.47 8.42
C THR A 170 -9.79 5.07 7.41
N LYS A 171 -9.96 6.39 7.41
CA LYS A 171 -10.86 7.08 6.46
C LYS A 171 -10.40 6.89 5.02
N TYR A 172 -9.11 7.04 4.75
CA TYR A 172 -8.57 6.85 3.40
C TYR A 172 -8.75 5.41 2.91
N LEU A 173 -8.43 4.41 3.73
CA LEU A 173 -8.55 3.02 3.31
C LEU A 173 -10.03 2.62 3.11
N LYS A 174 -10.98 3.23 3.83
CA LYS A 174 -12.43 3.10 3.52
C LYS A 174 -12.79 3.74 2.19
N CYS A 175 -12.30 4.96 1.92
CA CYS A 175 -12.47 5.64 0.63
C CYS A 175 -11.92 4.78 -0.52
N LEU A 176 -10.69 4.28 -0.39
CA LEU A 176 -10.05 3.40 -1.35
C LEU A 176 -10.87 2.12 -1.56
N HIS A 177 -11.35 1.49 -0.48
CA HIS A 177 -12.15 0.27 -0.56
C HIS A 177 -13.41 0.45 -1.42
N GLY A 178 -14.09 1.58 -1.29
CA GLY A 178 -15.19 1.99 -2.17
C GLY A 178 -14.71 2.22 -3.60
N GLN A 179 -13.71 3.09 -3.78
CA GLN A 179 -13.19 3.49 -5.09
C GLN A 179 -12.78 2.28 -5.95
N ILE A 180 -12.10 1.29 -5.38
CA ILE A 180 -11.61 0.13 -6.15
C ILE A 180 -12.70 -0.88 -6.52
N ASN A 181 -13.97 -0.69 -6.12
CA ASN A 181 -15.11 -1.41 -6.71
C ASN A 181 -15.42 -0.88 -8.12
N GLU A 182 -15.35 0.43 -8.30
CA GLU A 182 -15.77 1.11 -9.53
C GLU A 182 -14.59 1.34 -10.47
N ARG A 183 -13.42 1.64 -9.89
CA ARG A 183 -12.18 1.87 -10.60
C ARG A 183 -11.07 0.98 -10.05
N PRO A 184 -10.92 -0.24 -10.61
CA PRO A 184 -9.87 -1.15 -10.22
C PRO A 184 -8.48 -0.53 -10.29
N LEU A 185 -7.53 -1.11 -9.57
CA LEU A 185 -6.13 -0.69 -9.64
C LEU A 185 -5.60 -0.69 -11.08
N PHE A 186 -4.82 0.32 -11.42
CA PHE A 186 -4.26 0.58 -12.76
C PHE A 186 -2.81 1.06 -12.67
N ASP A 187 -2.09 1.07 -13.79
CA ASP A 187 -0.73 1.63 -13.94
C ASP A 187 0.18 1.31 -12.73
N TRP A 188 0.70 2.32 -12.04
CA TRP A 188 1.59 2.18 -10.88
C TRP A 188 0.93 1.51 -9.68
N ASN A 189 -0.29 1.89 -9.31
CA ASN A 189 -0.96 1.32 -8.13
C ASN A 189 -1.31 -0.17 -8.34
N ARG A 190 -1.49 -0.63 -9.59
CA ARG A 190 -1.60 -2.05 -9.92
C ARG A 190 -0.28 -2.80 -9.76
N MET A 191 0.85 -2.19 -10.11
CA MET A 191 2.17 -2.82 -9.93
C MET A 191 2.66 -2.80 -8.49
N ARG A 192 2.18 -1.84 -7.72
CA ARG A 192 2.64 -1.50 -6.37
C ARG A 192 1.60 -1.76 -5.30
N TRP A 193 0.63 -2.63 -5.60
CA TRP A 193 -0.46 -2.98 -4.70
C TRP A 193 0.04 -3.47 -3.34
N GLN A 194 1.18 -4.17 -3.31
CA GLN A 194 1.83 -4.67 -2.12
C GLN A 194 2.27 -3.57 -1.14
N ASP A 195 2.60 -2.37 -1.63
CA ASP A 195 2.96 -1.25 -0.75
C ASP A 195 1.73 -0.68 -0.02
N GLY A 196 0.57 -0.62 -0.71
CA GLY A 196 -0.70 -0.28 -0.08
C GLY A 196 -1.19 -1.36 0.89
N VAL A 197 -1.02 -2.64 0.55
CA VAL A 197 -1.40 -3.76 1.44
C VAL A 197 -0.60 -3.79 2.73
N LEU A 198 0.70 -3.48 2.70
CA LEU A 198 1.50 -3.36 3.92
C LEU A 198 0.95 -2.33 4.89
N THR A 199 0.41 -1.22 4.37
CA THR A 199 -0.26 -0.20 5.18
C THR A 199 -1.57 -0.73 5.77
N ALA A 200 -2.37 -1.44 4.97
CA ALA A 200 -3.61 -2.06 5.48
C ALA A 200 -3.32 -3.06 6.60
N TYR A 201 -2.24 -3.83 6.51
CA TYR A 201 -1.80 -4.73 7.58
C TYR A 201 -1.38 -3.97 8.83
N TRP A 202 -0.59 -2.90 8.68
CA TRP A 202 -0.18 -2.08 9.82
C TRP A 202 -1.39 -1.50 10.57
N LEU A 203 -2.40 -1.03 9.83
CA LEU A 203 -3.62 -0.51 10.44
C LEU A 203 -4.45 -1.63 11.09
N TYR A 204 -4.54 -2.80 10.45
CA TYR A 204 -5.23 -3.97 10.99
C TYR A 204 -4.61 -4.43 12.32
N GLU A 205 -3.28 -4.47 12.41
CA GLU A 205 -2.57 -4.84 13.65
C GLU A 205 -2.83 -3.85 14.79
N LYS A 206 -3.27 -2.61 14.48
CA LYS A 206 -3.64 -1.60 15.48
C LYS A 206 -5.12 -1.61 15.84
N THR A 207 -6.02 -1.86 14.88
CA THR A 207 -7.47 -1.70 15.08
C THR A 207 -8.23 -3.01 15.18
N GLY A 208 -7.69 -4.10 14.64
CA GLY A 208 -8.36 -5.40 14.53
C GLY A 208 -9.52 -5.44 13.53
N GLU A 209 -9.73 -4.38 12.74
CA GLU A 209 -10.88 -4.28 11.83
C GLU A 209 -10.72 -5.20 10.61
N SER A 210 -11.54 -6.25 10.49
CA SER A 210 -11.40 -7.30 9.47
C SER A 210 -11.54 -6.82 8.03
N TRP A 211 -12.28 -5.74 7.78
CA TRP A 211 -12.47 -5.17 6.43
C TRP A 211 -11.15 -4.72 5.79
N LEU A 212 -10.11 -4.46 6.59
CA LEU A 212 -8.77 -4.16 6.09
C LEU A 212 -8.14 -5.37 5.39
N LEU A 213 -8.43 -6.58 5.87
CA LEU A 213 -7.97 -7.81 5.22
C LEU A 213 -8.78 -8.10 3.95
N ASP A 214 -10.07 -7.74 3.91
CA ASP A 214 -10.88 -7.80 2.69
C ASP A 214 -10.35 -6.85 1.62
N LEU A 215 -10.05 -5.61 2.01
CA LEU A 215 -9.38 -4.64 1.14
C LEU A 215 -8.04 -5.20 0.62
N ALA A 216 -7.23 -5.79 1.49
CA ALA A 216 -5.94 -6.37 1.10
C ALA A 216 -6.09 -7.52 0.09
N ARG A 217 -7.07 -8.42 0.28
CA ARG A 217 -7.40 -9.48 -0.70
C ARG A 217 -7.76 -8.88 -2.04
N LYS A 218 -8.64 -7.87 -2.05
CA LYS A 218 -9.09 -7.21 -3.28
C LYS A 218 -7.96 -6.47 -4.01
N MET A 219 -7.07 -5.79 -3.29
CA MET A 219 -5.88 -5.17 -3.88
C MET A 219 -4.95 -6.20 -4.51
N LYS A 220 -4.76 -7.37 -3.88
CA LYS A 220 -4.01 -8.48 -4.44
C LYS A 220 -4.67 -9.05 -5.70
N GLU A 221 -6.00 -9.21 -5.70
CA GLU A 221 -6.77 -9.72 -6.85
C GLU A 221 -6.68 -8.78 -8.06
N GLN A 222 -6.72 -7.47 -7.84
CA GLN A 222 -6.61 -6.47 -8.92
C GLN A 222 -5.16 -6.18 -9.32
N GLY A 223 -4.21 -6.52 -8.45
CA GLY A 223 -2.79 -6.29 -8.62
C GLY A 223 -2.15 -7.13 -9.74
N TYR A 224 -0.93 -6.77 -10.12
CA TYR A 224 -0.13 -7.62 -11.01
C TYR A 224 0.37 -8.87 -10.27
N ASP A 225 0.27 -10.03 -10.93
CA ASP A 225 0.72 -11.31 -10.38
C ASP A 225 2.25 -11.45 -10.47
N TRP A 226 2.93 -10.82 -9.53
CA TRP A 226 4.38 -10.93 -9.36
C TRP A 226 4.83 -12.35 -9.03
N GLN A 227 3.97 -13.18 -8.45
CA GLN A 227 4.33 -14.55 -8.16
C GLN A 227 4.40 -15.39 -9.44
N ALA A 228 3.44 -15.22 -10.36
CA ALA A 228 3.56 -15.81 -11.69
C ALA A 228 4.78 -15.24 -12.44
N HIS A 229 4.99 -13.92 -12.37
CA HIS A 229 6.12 -13.26 -13.03
C HIS A 229 7.48 -13.85 -12.64
N PHE A 230 7.76 -14.07 -11.35
CA PHE A 230 9.05 -14.62 -10.94
C PHE A 230 9.15 -16.14 -11.10
N ARG A 231 8.02 -16.86 -11.18
CA ARG A 231 8.03 -18.29 -11.51
C ARG A 231 8.46 -18.56 -12.95
N ASP A 232 8.02 -17.72 -13.88
CA ASP A 232 8.46 -17.76 -15.27
C ASP A 232 8.62 -16.33 -15.80
N LEU A 233 9.87 -15.84 -15.74
CA LEU A 233 10.20 -14.47 -16.13
C LEU A 233 9.72 -14.19 -17.56
N PRO A 234 8.82 -13.20 -17.78
CA PRO A 234 8.31 -12.89 -19.12
C PRO A 234 9.40 -12.26 -20.01
N HIS A 235 10.46 -11.73 -19.41
CA HIS A 235 11.57 -11.09 -20.11
C HIS A 235 12.90 -11.72 -19.69
N LYS A 236 13.44 -12.60 -20.54
CA LYS A 236 14.74 -13.28 -20.35
C LYS A 236 15.89 -12.61 -21.13
N GLN A 237 15.59 -11.53 -21.84
CA GLN A 237 16.52 -10.77 -22.68
C GLN A 237 16.26 -9.26 -22.50
N LYS A 238 17.15 -8.44 -23.08
CA LYS A 238 17.01 -6.98 -23.07
C LYS A 238 15.66 -6.55 -23.66
N VAL A 239 14.87 -5.87 -22.83
CA VAL A 239 13.59 -5.28 -23.24
C VAL A 239 13.84 -4.00 -24.03
N GLN A 240 13.22 -3.85 -25.20
CA GLN A 240 13.36 -2.68 -26.08
C GLN A 240 12.24 -1.65 -25.90
N LYS A 241 11.07 -2.09 -25.45
CA LYS A 241 9.90 -1.25 -25.20
C LYS A 241 9.57 -1.28 -23.72
N TRP A 242 9.52 -0.11 -23.10
CA TRP A 242 9.18 0.00 -21.69
C TRP A 242 7.71 -0.38 -21.46
N GLU A 243 7.51 -1.34 -20.58
CA GLU A 243 6.23 -1.71 -19.97
C GLU A 243 6.39 -1.72 -18.44
N HIS A 244 5.30 -1.57 -17.69
CA HIS A 244 5.34 -1.43 -16.24
C HIS A 244 5.98 -2.65 -15.55
N GLU A 245 5.80 -3.86 -16.08
CA GLU A 245 6.36 -5.12 -15.57
C GLU A 245 7.83 -5.31 -15.92
N SER A 246 8.31 -4.60 -16.95
CA SER A 246 9.73 -4.57 -17.31
C SER A 246 10.51 -3.50 -16.52
N HIS A 247 9.81 -2.61 -15.81
CA HIS A 247 10.43 -1.55 -15.04
C HIS A 247 11.23 -2.13 -13.86
N VAL A 248 12.53 -1.82 -13.82
CA VAL A 248 13.48 -2.39 -12.85
C VAL A 248 13.05 -2.17 -11.40
N VAL A 249 12.51 -0.99 -11.08
CA VAL A 249 12.08 -0.66 -9.70
C VAL A 249 10.84 -1.45 -9.30
N ASN A 250 9.94 -1.75 -10.25
CA ASN A 250 8.76 -2.57 -9.96
C ASN A 250 9.18 -4.00 -9.65
N ASN A 251 10.11 -4.56 -10.43
CA ASN A 251 10.70 -5.88 -10.18
C ASN A 251 11.38 -5.94 -8.81
N ALA A 252 12.29 -5.00 -8.52
CA ALA A 252 13.04 -4.98 -7.27
C ALA A 252 12.11 -4.88 -6.04
N MET A 253 11.06 -4.06 -6.13
CA MET A 253 10.12 -3.90 -5.02
C MET A 253 9.11 -5.04 -4.94
N ALA A 254 8.85 -5.77 -6.02
CA ALA A 254 7.95 -6.92 -6.03
C ALA A 254 8.52 -8.17 -5.35
N ILE A 255 9.82 -8.21 -5.06
CA ILE A 255 10.46 -9.32 -4.33
C ILE A 255 9.77 -9.56 -2.96
N LYS A 256 9.16 -8.52 -2.37
CA LYS A 256 8.41 -8.65 -1.11
C LYS A 256 7.07 -9.39 -1.26
N THR A 257 6.55 -9.55 -2.47
CA THR A 257 5.18 -10.01 -2.73
C THR A 257 4.87 -11.38 -2.11
N PRO A 258 5.73 -12.42 -2.20
CA PRO A 258 5.45 -13.69 -1.56
C PRO A 258 5.31 -13.58 -0.04
N ALA A 259 6.15 -12.78 0.62
CA ALA A 259 6.06 -12.54 2.05
C ALA A 259 4.78 -11.79 2.43
N VAL A 260 4.38 -10.78 1.64
CA VAL A 260 3.10 -10.06 1.82
C VAL A 260 1.92 -11.02 1.67
N CYS A 261 1.91 -11.86 0.63
CA CYS A 261 0.86 -12.87 0.42
C CYS A 261 0.80 -13.88 1.57
N PHE A 262 1.95 -14.38 2.03
CA PHE A 262 2.03 -15.33 3.14
C PHE A 262 1.39 -14.78 4.42
N ARG A 263 1.57 -13.48 4.71
CA ARG A 263 0.94 -12.83 5.88
C ARG A 263 -0.58 -13.00 5.86
N LEU A 264 -1.20 -13.00 4.67
CA LEU A 264 -2.65 -13.12 4.51
C LEU A 264 -3.13 -14.57 4.40
N SER A 265 -2.39 -15.40 3.67
CA SER A 265 -2.81 -16.75 3.29
C SER A 265 -2.39 -17.83 4.27
N GLY A 266 -1.25 -17.66 4.96
CA GLY A 266 -0.57 -18.74 5.68
C GLY A 266 -0.04 -19.86 4.80
N SER A 267 -0.08 -19.72 3.46
CA SER A 267 0.24 -20.78 2.51
C SER A 267 1.73 -21.09 2.48
N ARG A 268 2.08 -22.38 2.59
CA ARG A 268 3.46 -22.84 2.39
C ARG A 268 4.02 -22.46 1.03
N ALA A 269 3.19 -22.40 -0.02
CA ALA A 269 3.64 -22.02 -1.35
C ALA A 269 4.16 -20.57 -1.41
N ASP A 270 3.48 -19.64 -0.75
CA ASP A 270 3.93 -18.25 -0.64
C ASP A 270 5.26 -18.16 0.13
N ALA A 271 5.39 -18.94 1.23
CA ALA A 271 6.60 -18.99 2.05
C ALA A 271 7.80 -19.60 1.31
N GLU A 272 7.58 -20.65 0.51
CA GLU A 272 8.62 -21.29 -0.30
C GLU A 272 9.07 -20.39 -1.45
N MET A 273 8.12 -19.69 -2.09
CA MET A 273 8.43 -18.76 -3.16
C MET A 273 9.32 -17.62 -2.68
N GLY A 274 9.07 -17.07 -1.48
CA GLY A 274 9.91 -16.01 -0.92
C GLY A 274 11.34 -16.43 -0.56
N ARG A 275 11.68 -17.73 -0.61
CA ARG A 275 13.03 -18.26 -0.35
C ARG A 275 13.83 -18.53 -1.64
N ARG A 276 13.16 -18.53 -2.80
CA ARG A 276 13.78 -18.75 -4.11
C ARG A 276 14.21 -17.42 -4.69
#